data_AF-A0A1Q3BWE4-F1
#
_entry.id   AF-A0A1Q3BWE4-F1
#
_cell.length_a   1.000
_cell.length_b   1.000
_cell.length_c   1.000
_cell.angle_alpha   90.00
_cell.angle_beta   90.00
_cell.angle_gamma   90.00
#
_symmetry.space_group_name_H-M   'P 1'
#
loop_
_entity.id
_entity.type
_entity.pdbx_description
1 polymer ?
#
loop_
_entity_poly.entity_id
_entity_poly.type
_entity_poly.pdbx_seq_one_letter_code
_entity_poly.pdbx_strand_id
1 'polypeptide(L)'
;NSFVLGTPISITPDLIAETLGIPNEGITHFTGIGKTEALGICLEQPNVNPLMNVTSSHLPIASRIILLLVTNTFLPKEGSHTLPSERDLKCVACVKNGTPINLPYLIVNHLLSRPNNTPYPMLLSRIIMVVLASLNIDIPDDEQSVKPTHKQLMNKAGLRLCNIVFEDGEWVKLQGRVREQIREQANVRVGDDEDDDEDDPQQFEMRPSVGTSSSSSSRPSMESLQAIMDLAQADIEYLKGQMNQFSEGQANILQGQADLRQGQANIIQMLQNAFPQHPPPS
;
A
#
# COMPACT_ATOMS: atom_id res chain seq x y z
N ASN A 1 -9.30 23.04 12.87
CA ASN A 1 -8.18 23.70 12.17
C ASN A 1 -6.94 22.89 12.38
N SER A 2 -6.37 22.39 11.30
CA SER A 2 -5.08 21.71 11.33
C SER A 2 -3.98 22.75 11.15
N PHE A 3 -2.83 22.54 11.78
CA PHE A 3 -1.69 23.46 11.71
C PHE A 3 -0.42 22.70 11.36
N VAL A 4 0.43 23.28 10.53
CA VAL A 4 1.80 22.80 10.27
C VAL A 4 2.75 23.93 10.61
N LEU A 5 3.64 23.70 11.58
CA LEU A 5 4.57 24.71 12.12
C LEU A 5 3.89 26.05 12.49
N GLY A 6 2.67 25.99 13.01
CA GLY A 6 1.88 27.17 13.41
C GLY A 6 1.08 27.83 12.29
N THR A 7 1.25 27.38 11.04
CA THR A 7 0.46 27.87 9.91
C THR A 7 -0.82 27.05 9.75
N PRO A 8 -2.01 27.67 9.72
CA PRO A 8 -3.25 26.94 9.53
C PRO A 8 -3.31 26.34 8.12
N ILE A 9 -3.67 25.08 8.04
CA ILE A 9 -3.89 24.36 6.79
C ILE A 9 -5.35 23.86 6.73
N SER A 10 -5.92 23.90 5.54
CA SER A 10 -7.26 23.37 5.25
C SER A 10 -7.22 22.55 3.98
N ILE A 11 -7.73 21.33 4.05
CA ILE A 11 -7.86 20.45 2.88
C ILE A 11 -9.18 20.76 2.21
N THR A 12 -9.14 21.52 1.12
CA THR A 12 -10.31 21.89 0.32
C THR A 12 -10.33 21.13 -1.01
N PRO A 13 -11.50 21.00 -1.68
CA PRO A 13 -11.56 20.41 -3.01
C PRO A 13 -10.64 21.12 -4.02
N ASP A 14 -10.53 22.45 -3.94
CA ASP A 14 -9.63 23.22 -4.82
C ASP A 14 -8.16 22.85 -4.60
N LEU A 15 -7.73 22.69 -3.35
CA LEU A 15 -6.36 22.27 -3.04
C LEU A 15 -6.08 20.86 -3.57
N ILE A 16 -7.04 19.94 -3.48
CA ILE A 16 -6.91 18.59 -4.05
C ILE A 16 -6.83 18.67 -5.58
N ALA A 17 -7.67 19.47 -6.21
CA ALA A 17 -7.70 19.68 -7.66
C ALA A 17 -6.36 20.22 -8.17
N GLU A 18 -5.81 21.23 -7.49
CA GLU A 18 -4.49 21.80 -7.77
C GLU A 18 -3.39 20.75 -7.58
N THR A 19 -3.40 20.02 -6.46
CA THR A 19 -2.38 19.02 -6.13
C THR A 19 -2.35 17.86 -7.14
N LEU A 20 -3.52 17.43 -7.61
CA LEU A 20 -3.67 16.30 -8.54
C LEU A 20 -3.67 16.71 -10.01
N GLY A 21 -3.86 18.00 -10.33
CA GLY A 21 -3.98 18.49 -11.71
C GLY A 21 -5.25 18.02 -12.40
N ILE A 22 -6.37 17.92 -11.66
CA ILE A 22 -7.68 17.47 -12.17
C ILE A 22 -8.75 18.55 -11.96
N PRO A 23 -9.84 18.57 -12.74
CA PRO A 23 -10.88 19.58 -12.56
C PRO A 23 -11.69 19.35 -11.28
N ASN A 24 -12.07 20.45 -10.60
CA ASN A 24 -13.01 20.48 -9.49
C ASN A 24 -14.45 20.68 -10.00
N GLU A 25 -14.89 19.83 -10.94
CA GLU A 25 -16.20 19.97 -11.58
C GLU A 25 -16.88 18.60 -11.79
N GLY A 26 -18.18 18.63 -12.10
CA GLY A 26 -18.98 17.42 -12.32
C GLY A 26 -19.86 17.05 -11.11
N ILE A 27 -20.41 15.84 -11.14
CA ILE A 27 -21.36 15.39 -10.12
C ILE A 27 -20.67 15.13 -8.78
N THR A 28 -21.32 15.54 -7.70
CA THR A 28 -20.83 15.37 -6.32
C THR A 28 -21.53 14.25 -5.57
N HIS A 29 -22.61 13.72 -6.14
CA HIS A 29 -23.44 12.65 -5.60
C HIS A 29 -24.01 11.82 -6.74
N PHE A 30 -24.30 10.55 -6.47
CA PHE A 30 -24.76 9.60 -7.49
C PHE A 30 -26.28 9.38 -7.46
N THR A 31 -27.07 10.39 -7.08
CA THR A 31 -28.54 10.23 -6.97
C THR A 31 -29.23 10.15 -8.33
N GLY A 32 -28.62 10.70 -9.38
CA GLY A 32 -29.17 10.72 -10.74
C GLY A 32 -29.17 9.36 -11.45
N ILE A 33 -28.54 8.34 -10.86
CA ILE A 33 -28.49 6.99 -11.41
C ILE A 33 -29.08 6.00 -10.40
N GLY A 34 -30.07 5.22 -10.84
CA GLY A 34 -30.70 4.19 -10.00
C GLY A 34 -29.77 2.99 -9.79
N LYS A 35 -29.97 2.21 -8.71
CA LYS A 35 -29.21 0.97 -8.46
C LYS A 35 -29.29 0.00 -9.65
N THR A 36 -30.50 -0.24 -10.17
CA THR A 36 -30.74 -1.14 -11.31
C THR A 36 -30.02 -0.67 -12.58
N GLU A 37 -30.07 0.63 -12.84
CA GLU A 37 -29.42 1.24 -14.00
C GLU A 37 -27.90 1.11 -13.89
N ALA A 38 -27.33 1.42 -12.72
CA ALA A 38 -25.91 1.25 -12.44
C ALA A 38 -25.47 -0.22 -12.63
N LEU A 39 -26.26 -1.17 -12.13
CA LEU A 39 -26.00 -2.60 -12.35
C LEU A 39 -26.02 -2.97 -13.82
N GLY A 40 -26.99 -2.48 -14.59
CA GLY A 40 -27.09 -2.76 -16.03
C GLY A 40 -25.89 -2.24 -16.81
N ILE A 41 -25.44 -1.02 -16.51
CA ILE A 41 -24.24 -0.42 -17.10
C ILE A 41 -22.98 -1.18 -16.68
N CYS A 42 -22.87 -1.54 -15.39
CA CYS A 42 -21.72 -2.27 -14.87
C CYS A 42 -21.59 -3.66 -15.49
N LEU A 43 -22.70 -4.38 -15.67
CA LEU A 43 -22.74 -5.73 -16.22
C LEU A 43 -22.81 -5.76 -17.76
N GLU A 44 -23.03 -4.63 -18.41
CA GLU A 44 -23.27 -4.52 -19.86
C GLU A 44 -24.51 -5.32 -20.29
N GLN A 45 -25.55 -5.32 -19.44
CA GLN A 45 -26.80 -6.03 -19.65
C GLN A 45 -28.01 -5.12 -19.43
N PRO A 46 -29.00 -5.10 -20.34
CA PRO A 46 -30.14 -4.20 -20.24
C PRO A 46 -31.16 -4.60 -19.16
N ASN A 47 -31.25 -5.89 -18.82
CA ASN A 47 -32.21 -6.40 -17.83
C ASN A 47 -31.47 -7.11 -16.71
N VAL A 48 -31.34 -6.43 -15.57
CA VAL A 48 -30.69 -6.95 -14.38
C VAL A 48 -31.67 -6.98 -13.21
N ASN A 49 -31.60 -8.04 -12.39
CA ASN A 49 -32.39 -8.11 -11.17
C ASN A 49 -31.78 -7.18 -10.11
N PRO A 50 -32.49 -6.14 -9.64
CA PRO A 50 -31.96 -5.21 -8.63
C PRO A 50 -31.64 -5.86 -7.27
N LEU A 51 -32.21 -7.04 -7.00
CA LEU A 51 -31.98 -7.82 -5.77
C LEU A 51 -30.77 -8.75 -5.88
N MET A 52 -30.13 -8.86 -7.05
CA MET A 52 -28.95 -9.71 -7.20
C MET A 52 -27.73 -9.08 -6.53
N ASN A 53 -27.05 -9.86 -5.70
CA ASN A 53 -25.73 -9.50 -5.19
C ASN A 53 -24.67 -9.74 -6.27
N VAL A 54 -24.03 -8.66 -6.72
CA VAL A 54 -22.97 -8.71 -7.74
C VAL A 54 -21.62 -8.61 -7.04
N THR A 55 -20.79 -9.64 -7.15
CA THR A 55 -19.37 -9.55 -6.73
C THR A 55 -18.49 -9.06 -7.88
N SER A 56 -17.25 -8.65 -7.55
CA SER A 56 -16.24 -8.24 -8.54
C SER A 56 -16.02 -9.25 -9.68
N SER A 57 -16.16 -10.56 -9.43
CA SER A 57 -15.96 -11.61 -10.45
C SER A 57 -17.07 -11.66 -11.51
N HIS A 58 -18.27 -11.17 -11.20
CA HIS A 58 -19.37 -11.10 -12.15
C HIS A 58 -19.23 -9.95 -13.14
N LEU A 59 -18.44 -8.93 -12.79
CA LEU A 59 -18.25 -7.75 -13.62
C LEU A 59 -17.37 -8.05 -14.84
N PRO A 60 -17.68 -7.51 -16.02
CA PRO A 60 -16.76 -7.45 -17.16
C PRO A 60 -15.44 -6.79 -16.77
N ILE A 61 -14.36 -7.10 -17.52
CA ILE A 61 -13.00 -6.70 -17.13
C ILE A 61 -12.84 -5.18 -16.98
N ALA A 62 -13.46 -4.38 -17.84
CA ALA A 62 -13.42 -2.92 -17.76
C ALA A 62 -14.10 -2.41 -16.49
N SER A 63 -15.33 -2.86 -16.21
CA SER A 63 -16.06 -2.53 -14.99
C SER A 63 -15.30 -2.96 -13.73
N ARG A 64 -14.63 -4.11 -13.78
CA ARG A 64 -13.82 -4.63 -12.67
C ARG A 64 -12.59 -3.76 -12.40
N ILE A 65 -11.89 -3.33 -13.44
CA ILE A 65 -10.73 -2.41 -13.32
C ILE A 65 -11.19 -1.08 -12.72
N ILE A 66 -12.29 -0.50 -13.23
CA ILE A 66 -12.84 0.75 -12.69
C ILE A 66 -13.25 0.56 -11.24
N LEU A 67 -13.92 -0.54 -10.89
CA LEU A 67 -14.29 -0.84 -9.50
C LEU A 67 -13.06 -0.90 -8.58
N LEU A 68 -11.97 -1.51 -9.06
CA LEU A 68 -10.72 -1.58 -8.31
C LEU A 68 -10.14 -0.17 -8.07
N LEU A 69 -10.12 0.69 -9.10
CA LEU A 69 -9.69 2.08 -8.97
C LEU A 69 -10.58 2.87 -8.01
N VAL A 70 -11.90 2.69 -8.11
CA VAL A 70 -12.87 3.33 -7.21
C VAL A 70 -12.60 2.93 -5.77
N THR A 71 -12.49 1.64 -5.48
CA THR A 71 -12.45 1.11 -4.11
C THR A 71 -11.06 1.10 -3.48
N ASN A 72 -9.98 1.32 -4.24
CA ASN A 72 -8.61 1.37 -3.71
C ASN A 72 -7.96 2.75 -3.83
N THR A 73 -8.38 3.56 -4.79
CA THR A 73 -7.70 4.83 -5.11
C THR A 73 -8.61 6.04 -4.92
N PHE A 74 -9.81 6.04 -5.51
CA PHE A 74 -10.68 7.22 -5.51
C PHE A 74 -11.50 7.37 -4.25
N LEU A 75 -11.98 6.26 -3.70
CA LEU A 75 -12.78 6.14 -2.47
C LEU A 75 -12.36 4.87 -1.74
N PRO A 76 -11.12 4.80 -1.20
CA PRO A 76 -10.57 3.62 -0.55
C PRO A 76 -11.54 3.06 0.49
N LYS A 77 -11.93 1.79 0.32
CA LYS A 77 -12.77 1.06 1.25
C LYS A 77 -11.93 0.42 2.35
N GLU A 78 -12.56 0.23 3.51
CA GLU A 78 -12.04 -0.60 4.58
C GLU A 78 -12.72 -1.98 4.52
N GLY A 79 -12.03 -3.01 4.98
CA GLY A 79 -12.59 -4.36 5.05
C GLY A 79 -12.71 -5.06 3.69
N SER A 80 -13.83 -5.74 3.46
CA SER A 80 -13.99 -6.64 2.31
C SER A 80 -14.19 -5.88 1.00
N HIS A 81 -13.34 -6.19 0.01
CA HIS A 81 -13.50 -5.75 -1.38
C HIS A 81 -14.32 -6.74 -2.23
N THR A 82 -14.92 -7.74 -1.60
CA THR A 82 -15.60 -8.84 -2.31
C THR A 82 -16.93 -8.37 -2.91
N LEU A 83 -17.68 -7.56 -2.15
CA LEU A 83 -18.96 -7.01 -2.56
C LEU A 83 -18.87 -5.48 -2.74
N PRO A 84 -19.03 -4.97 -3.98
CA PRO A 84 -19.19 -3.55 -4.21
C PRO A 84 -20.48 -3.04 -3.58
N SER A 85 -20.42 -1.86 -2.95
CA SER A 85 -21.60 -1.16 -2.45
C SER A 85 -22.39 -0.55 -3.60
N GLU A 86 -23.63 -0.13 -3.33
CA GLU A 86 -24.41 0.64 -4.30
C GLU A 86 -23.66 1.90 -4.76
N ARG A 87 -22.98 2.60 -3.84
CA ARG A 87 -22.16 3.78 -4.18
C ARG A 87 -21.03 3.42 -5.14
N ASP A 88 -20.37 2.29 -4.93
CA ASP A 88 -19.27 1.84 -5.79
C ASP A 88 -19.78 1.54 -7.20
N LEU A 89 -20.90 0.80 -7.31
CA LEU A 89 -21.52 0.47 -8.59
C LEU A 89 -21.98 1.71 -9.35
N LYS A 90 -22.59 2.67 -8.66
CA LYS A 90 -23.00 3.93 -9.27
C LYS A 90 -21.80 4.76 -9.75
N CYS A 91 -20.72 4.80 -8.98
CA CYS A 91 -19.48 5.44 -9.40
C CYS A 91 -18.91 4.79 -10.66
N VAL A 92 -18.83 3.44 -10.69
CA VAL A 92 -18.38 2.68 -11.87
C VAL A 92 -19.25 2.99 -13.09
N ALA A 93 -20.57 3.02 -12.92
CA ALA A 93 -21.49 3.32 -14.00
C ALA A 93 -21.34 4.75 -14.54
N CYS A 94 -21.14 5.75 -13.67
CA CYS A 94 -20.85 7.12 -14.08
C CYS A 94 -19.55 7.21 -14.90
N VAL A 95 -18.48 6.55 -14.46
CA VAL A 95 -17.20 6.50 -15.20
C VAL A 95 -17.40 5.83 -16.56
N LYS A 96 -18.13 4.70 -16.63
CA LYS A 96 -18.41 4.00 -17.89
C LYS A 96 -19.21 4.83 -18.88
N ASN A 97 -20.16 5.63 -18.40
CA ASN A 97 -20.97 6.52 -19.23
C ASN A 97 -20.28 7.84 -19.57
N GLY A 98 -19.04 8.06 -19.12
CA GLY A 98 -18.33 9.32 -19.34
C GLY A 98 -18.95 10.51 -18.61
N THR A 99 -19.71 10.26 -17.54
CA THR A 99 -20.25 11.34 -16.69
C THR A 99 -19.11 11.93 -15.87
N PRO A 100 -18.83 13.25 -15.97
CA PRO A 100 -17.79 13.89 -15.17
C PRO A 100 -18.12 13.81 -13.68
N ILE A 101 -17.18 13.29 -12.88
CA ILE A 101 -17.30 13.13 -11.43
C ILE A 101 -16.37 14.14 -10.77
N ASN A 102 -16.88 14.90 -9.79
CA ASN A 102 -16.06 15.79 -8.99
C ASN A 102 -15.29 14.99 -7.92
N LEU A 103 -14.19 14.37 -8.36
CA LEU A 103 -13.33 13.56 -7.51
C LEU A 103 -12.74 14.36 -6.34
N PRO A 104 -12.24 15.60 -6.51
CA PRO A 104 -11.77 16.41 -5.38
C PRO A 104 -12.81 16.56 -4.27
N TYR A 105 -14.05 16.88 -4.62
CA TYR A 105 -15.15 17.00 -3.65
C TYR A 105 -15.43 15.67 -2.95
N LEU A 106 -15.46 14.56 -3.69
CA LEU A 106 -15.70 13.23 -3.14
C LEU A 106 -14.61 12.79 -2.16
N ILE A 107 -13.34 13.10 -2.43
CA ILE A 107 -12.20 12.79 -1.55
C ILE A 107 -12.32 13.58 -0.24
N VAL A 108 -12.60 14.88 -0.29
CA VAL A 108 -12.78 15.69 0.93
C VAL A 108 -13.92 15.16 1.78
N ASN A 109 -15.09 14.90 1.18
CA ASN A 109 -16.22 14.34 1.92
C ASN A 109 -15.92 12.97 2.51
N HIS A 110 -15.12 12.16 1.82
CA HIS A 110 -14.71 10.86 2.32
C HIS A 110 -13.72 10.97 3.50
N LEU A 111 -12.77 11.91 3.46
CA LEU A 111 -11.93 12.22 4.62
C LEU A 111 -12.76 12.66 5.83
N LEU A 112 -13.76 13.52 5.62
CA LEU A 112 -14.64 14.03 6.68
C LEU A 112 -15.55 12.95 7.27
N SER A 113 -15.99 11.99 6.46
CA SER A 113 -16.88 10.92 6.92
C SER A 113 -16.17 9.81 7.70
N ARG A 114 -14.82 9.78 7.72
CA ARG A 114 -14.04 8.72 8.39
C ARG A 114 -12.95 9.32 9.30
N PRO A 115 -13.32 9.90 10.45
CA PRO A 115 -12.37 10.59 11.33
C PRO A 115 -11.33 9.66 11.98
N ASN A 116 -11.64 8.37 12.11
CA ASN A 116 -10.77 7.39 12.81
C ASN A 116 -9.85 6.61 11.86
N ASN A 117 -9.98 6.81 10.55
CA ASN A 117 -9.07 6.23 9.57
C ASN A 117 -8.39 7.36 8.79
N THR A 118 -7.19 7.12 8.31
CA THR A 118 -6.50 8.02 7.40
C THR A 118 -6.52 7.43 5.99
N PRO A 119 -7.67 7.49 5.29
CA PRO A 119 -7.66 7.13 3.88
C PRO A 119 -6.73 8.10 3.14
N TYR A 120 -6.08 7.61 2.08
CA TYR A 120 -5.16 8.38 1.23
C TYR A 120 -3.84 8.86 1.87
N PRO A 121 -3.06 8.00 2.54
CA PRO A 121 -1.78 8.40 3.12
C PRO A 121 -0.85 9.08 2.09
N MET A 122 -0.77 8.54 0.87
CA MET A 122 0.06 9.11 -0.20
C MET A 122 -0.42 10.47 -0.69
N LEU A 123 -1.75 10.67 -0.80
CA LEU A 123 -2.30 11.96 -1.21
C LEU A 123 -2.05 13.01 -0.14
N LEU A 124 -2.25 12.67 1.13
CA LEU A 124 -2.03 13.57 2.25
C LEU A 124 -0.57 13.99 2.33
N SER A 125 0.39 13.06 2.19
CA SER A 125 1.82 13.39 2.10
C SER A 125 2.10 14.37 0.97
N ARG A 126 1.49 14.16 -0.21
CA ARG A 126 1.66 15.05 -1.36
C ARG A 126 1.04 16.42 -1.13
N ILE A 127 -0.16 16.50 -0.55
CA ILE A 127 -0.82 17.77 -0.20
C ILE A 127 0.04 18.55 0.79
N ILE A 128 0.53 17.90 1.85
CA ILE A 128 1.39 18.53 2.85
C ILE A 128 2.65 19.10 2.18
N MET A 129 3.30 18.32 1.31
CA MET A 129 4.48 18.77 0.58
C MET A 129 4.18 19.99 -0.32
N VAL A 130 3.06 19.99 -1.05
CA VAL A 130 2.63 21.13 -1.89
C VAL A 130 2.35 22.37 -1.04
N VAL A 131 1.65 22.20 0.09
CA VAL A 131 1.32 23.30 1.01
C VAL A 131 2.58 23.89 1.66
N LEU A 132 3.53 23.05 2.07
CA LEU A 132 4.80 23.51 2.62
C LEU A 132 5.60 24.30 1.59
N ALA A 133 5.68 23.79 0.36
CA ALA A 133 6.36 24.47 -0.74
C ALA A 133 5.69 25.81 -1.07
N SER A 134 4.35 25.88 -1.13
CA SER A 134 3.62 27.11 -1.45
C SER A 134 3.72 28.17 -0.34
N LEU A 135 3.86 27.74 0.91
CA LEU A 135 4.04 28.62 2.06
C LEU A 135 5.52 28.95 2.33
N ASN A 136 6.44 28.42 1.52
CA ASN A 136 7.89 28.55 1.69
C ASN A 136 8.35 28.15 3.11
N ILE A 137 7.72 27.09 3.64
CA ILE A 137 8.03 26.50 4.94
C ILE A 137 9.03 25.37 4.71
N ASP A 138 10.26 25.59 5.14
CA ASP A 138 11.28 24.55 5.19
C ASP A 138 11.01 23.67 6.42
N ILE A 139 10.88 22.36 6.21
CA ILE A 139 10.97 21.42 7.33
C ILE A 139 12.46 21.31 7.62
N PRO A 140 12.95 21.76 8.79
CA PRO A 140 14.36 21.59 9.11
C PRO A 140 14.71 20.11 9.00
N ASP A 141 15.93 19.79 8.58
CA ASP A 141 16.47 18.41 8.63
C ASP A 141 16.71 18.02 10.09
N ASP A 142 15.61 17.86 10.83
CA ASP A 142 15.56 17.43 12.21
C ASP A 142 15.13 15.96 12.29
N GLU A 143 15.35 15.20 11.20
CA GLU A 143 15.24 13.75 11.17
C GLU A 143 16.27 13.17 12.15
N GLN A 144 15.90 13.17 13.43
CA GLN A 144 16.66 12.51 14.45
C GLN A 144 16.56 11.03 14.11
N SER A 145 17.65 10.50 13.57
CA SER A 145 17.94 9.07 13.57
C SER A 145 18.11 8.60 15.01
N VAL A 146 17.02 8.65 15.78
CA VAL A 146 16.96 8.11 17.14
C VAL A 146 17.16 6.62 16.96
N LYS A 147 18.34 6.14 17.34
CA LYS A 147 18.66 4.72 17.34
C LYS A 147 17.54 4.01 18.09
N PRO A 148 16.72 3.17 17.41
CA PRO A 148 15.53 2.60 18.04
C PRO A 148 15.95 1.86 19.31
N THR A 149 15.26 2.17 20.40
CA THR A 149 15.54 1.52 21.69
C THR A 149 15.30 0.01 21.53
N HIS A 150 15.99 -0.85 22.27
CA HIS A 150 15.80 -2.32 22.17
C HIS A 150 14.32 -2.78 22.35
N LYS A 151 13.47 -1.93 22.94
CA LYS A 151 12.01 -2.15 23.07
C LYS A 151 11.19 -1.81 21.81
N GLN A 152 11.72 -0.98 20.93
CA GLN A 152 11.12 -0.57 19.65
C GLN A 152 11.65 -1.40 18.47
N LEU A 153 12.66 -2.25 18.70
CA LEU A 153 13.09 -3.24 17.74
C LEU A 153 12.01 -4.32 17.61
N MET A 154 11.59 -4.59 16.38
CA MET A 154 10.70 -5.70 16.10
C MET A 154 11.40 -7.02 16.43
N ASN A 155 11.02 -7.62 17.55
CA ASN A 155 11.57 -8.90 17.97
C ASN A 155 11.04 -10.04 17.06
N LYS A 156 11.64 -11.22 17.17
CA LYS A 156 11.25 -12.41 16.41
C LYS A 156 9.75 -12.76 16.54
N ALA A 157 9.12 -12.44 17.68
CA ALA A 157 7.68 -12.65 17.86
C ALA A 157 6.84 -11.64 17.06
N GLY A 158 7.28 -10.38 16.99
CA GLY A 158 6.64 -9.37 16.15
C GLY A 158 6.81 -9.66 14.64
N LEU A 159 7.98 -10.13 14.22
CA LEU A 159 8.19 -10.57 12.84
C LEU A 159 7.28 -11.76 12.48
N ARG A 160 7.10 -12.71 13.40
CA ARG A 160 6.12 -13.81 13.23
C ARG A 160 4.68 -13.30 13.09
N LEU A 161 4.31 -12.24 13.81
CA LEU A 161 2.99 -11.61 13.67
C LEU A 161 2.80 -10.97 12.29
N CYS A 162 3.88 -10.49 11.67
CA CYS A 162 3.90 -9.99 10.29
C CYS A 162 4.04 -11.11 9.23
N ASN A 163 3.87 -12.38 9.62
CA ASN A 163 4.13 -13.55 8.78
C ASN A 163 5.55 -13.57 8.20
N ILE A 164 6.56 -13.16 8.98
CA ILE A 164 7.96 -13.22 8.58
C ILE A 164 8.67 -14.19 9.53
N VAL A 165 9.25 -15.25 8.97
CA VAL A 165 9.98 -16.28 9.71
C VAL A 165 11.41 -16.36 9.19
N PHE A 166 12.31 -16.81 10.05
CA PHE A 166 13.71 -17.04 9.68
C PHE A 166 13.86 -18.54 9.36
N GLU A 167 14.03 -18.87 8.08
CA GLU A 167 14.21 -20.23 7.55
C GLU A 167 15.44 -20.24 6.63
N ASP A 168 16.27 -21.27 6.74
CA ASP A 168 17.47 -21.47 5.90
C ASP A 168 18.46 -20.28 5.83
N GLY A 169 18.57 -19.51 6.92
CA GLY A 169 19.48 -18.36 6.99
C GLY A 169 18.90 -17.07 6.40
N GLU A 170 17.65 -17.08 5.95
CA GLU A 170 16.96 -15.93 5.36
C GLU A 170 15.64 -15.62 6.07
N TRP A 171 15.24 -14.33 6.06
CA TRP A 171 13.92 -13.92 6.53
C TRP A 171 12.91 -14.05 5.39
N VAL A 172 12.05 -15.06 5.46
CA VAL A 172 11.04 -15.36 4.44
C VAL A 172 9.65 -14.94 4.92
N LYS A 173 8.88 -14.35 4.01
CA LYS A 173 7.46 -14.09 4.26
C LYS A 173 6.70 -15.41 4.12
N LEU A 174 6.05 -15.86 5.19
CA LEU A 174 5.20 -17.03 5.25
C LEU A 174 4.01 -16.82 4.29
N GLN A 175 4.20 -17.17 3.01
CA GLN A 175 3.09 -17.29 2.07
C GLN A 175 2.18 -18.41 2.58
N GLY A 176 0.90 -18.08 2.74
CA GLY A 176 -0.09 -18.89 3.43
C GLY A 176 -0.16 -20.32 2.90
N ARG A 177 0.46 -21.25 3.63
CA ARG A 177 0.36 -22.69 3.38
C ARG A 177 -0.70 -23.34 4.26
N VAL A 178 -1.92 -22.78 4.32
CA VAL A 178 -3.12 -23.50 4.80
C VAL A 178 -4.38 -22.93 4.16
N ARG A 179 -4.60 -23.18 2.86
CA ARG A 179 -5.96 -23.38 2.34
C ARG A 179 -6.03 -24.25 1.08
N GLU A 180 -5.10 -25.18 0.96
CA GLU A 180 -5.16 -26.25 -0.04
C GLU A 180 -5.03 -27.60 0.67
N GLN A 181 -6.08 -27.93 1.43
CA GLN A 181 -6.44 -29.32 1.66
C GLN A 181 -7.90 -29.47 1.25
N ILE A 182 -8.06 -30.18 0.13
CA ILE A 182 -9.24 -30.88 -0.32
C ILE A 182 -10.05 -31.39 0.89
N ARG A 183 -11.24 -30.80 1.10
CA ARG A 183 -12.36 -31.51 1.73
C ARG A 183 -13.50 -31.51 0.72
N GLU A 184 -13.49 -32.56 -0.09
CA GLU A 184 -14.70 -33.11 -0.66
C GLU A 184 -15.68 -33.49 0.46
N GLN A 185 -16.95 -33.11 0.23
CA GLN A 185 -18.20 -33.60 0.85
C GLN A 185 -18.52 -33.16 2.30
N ALA A 186 -19.54 -32.31 2.48
CA ALA A 186 -20.96 -32.70 2.56
C ALA A 186 -21.84 -31.63 3.27
N ASN A 187 -22.67 -30.94 2.47
CA ASN A 187 -24.11 -30.65 2.64
C ASN A 187 -24.76 -30.14 3.98
N VAL A 188 -25.65 -29.14 3.81
CA VAL A 188 -26.81 -28.67 4.65
C VAL A 188 -26.42 -27.87 5.92
N ARG A 189 -26.87 -26.63 6.17
CA ARG A 189 -28.26 -26.13 6.26
C ARG A 189 -28.34 -24.59 6.25
N VAL A 190 -29.51 -24.10 5.84
CA VAL A 190 -30.06 -22.74 5.87
C VAL A 190 -29.92 -22.01 7.21
N GLY A 191 -29.62 -20.71 7.14
CA GLY A 191 -29.81 -19.72 8.22
C GLY A 191 -29.65 -18.32 7.63
N ASP A 192 -30.75 -17.57 7.58
CA ASP A 192 -30.79 -16.13 7.31
C ASP A 192 -30.01 -15.38 8.40
N ASP A 193 -29.14 -14.46 8.00
CA ASP A 193 -28.68 -13.37 8.86
C ASP A 193 -28.85 -12.07 8.06
N GLU A 194 -29.85 -11.29 8.47
CA GLU A 194 -30.08 -9.91 8.07
C GLU A 194 -29.05 -9.04 8.78
N ASP A 195 -28.06 -8.51 8.06
CA ASP A 195 -27.16 -7.48 8.58
C ASP A 195 -27.74 -6.10 8.22
N ASP A 196 -28.49 -5.56 9.17
CA ASP A 196 -28.99 -4.19 9.24
C ASP A 196 -27.95 -3.35 10.01
N ASP A 197 -27.00 -2.74 9.28
CA ASP A 197 -26.06 -1.76 9.87
C ASP A 197 -26.56 -0.33 9.57
N GLU A 198 -27.66 0.04 10.22
CA GLU A 198 -27.86 1.44 10.63
C GLU A 198 -27.24 1.60 12.02
N ASP A 199 -26.24 2.48 12.18
CA ASP A 199 -25.91 2.98 13.51
C ASP A 199 -25.51 4.46 13.45
N ASP A 200 -26.47 5.29 13.85
CA ASP A 200 -26.35 6.69 14.24
C ASP A 200 -25.76 6.74 15.67
N PRO A 201 -24.89 7.72 16.02
CA PRO A 201 -24.01 7.60 17.17
C PRO A 201 -24.68 8.16 18.43
N GLN A 202 -24.68 7.42 19.54
CA GLN A 202 -24.82 8.04 20.86
C GLN A 202 -24.39 7.18 22.07
N GLN A 203 -23.48 7.79 22.85
CA GLN A 203 -23.25 7.66 24.30
C GLN A 203 -22.25 6.60 24.80
N PHE A 204 -21.09 7.12 25.23
CA PHE A 204 -20.04 6.42 25.97
C PHE A 204 -20.19 6.74 27.46
N GLU A 205 -20.32 5.74 28.33
CA GLU A 205 -20.17 5.89 29.78
C GLU A 205 -19.03 4.99 30.27
N MET A 206 -17.98 5.61 30.84
CA MET A 206 -16.81 4.93 31.38
C MET A 206 -17.10 4.28 32.75
N ARG A 207 -16.61 3.05 32.95
CA ARG A 207 -16.25 2.54 34.29
C ARG A 207 -14.93 1.78 34.26
N PRO A 208 -14.00 2.03 35.20
CA PRO A 208 -12.77 1.25 35.36
C PRO A 208 -12.99 0.10 36.36
N SER A 209 -12.19 -0.96 36.25
CA SER A 209 -12.01 -1.92 37.36
C SER A 209 -10.59 -2.46 37.42
N VAL A 210 -10.11 -2.50 38.65
CA VAL A 210 -8.78 -2.81 39.19
C VAL A 210 -8.54 -4.32 39.23
N GLY A 211 -7.28 -4.76 39.09
CA GLY A 211 -6.85 -6.12 39.40
C GLY A 211 -5.32 -6.27 39.45
N THR A 212 -4.82 -6.66 40.62
CA THR A 212 -3.43 -6.65 41.12
C THR A 212 -2.58 -7.90 40.83
N SER A 213 -1.25 -7.68 40.70
CA SER A 213 -0.10 -8.55 41.06
C SER A 213 0.22 -9.76 40.14
N SER A 214 1.47 -10.19 39.86
CA SER A 214 2.65 -10.30 40.73
C SER A 214 3.98 -10.43 39.94
N SER A 215 5.09 -10.07 40.59
CA SER A 215 6.48 -10.14 40.14
C SER A 215 7.11 -11.54 40.18
N SER A 216 8.02 -11.87 39.24
CA SER A 216 9.18 -12.74 39.53
C SER A 216 10.38 -12.41 38.62
N SER A 217 11.52 -12.10 39.24
CA SER A 217 12.81 -11.82 38.60
C SER A 217 13.65 -13.10 38.49
N SER A 218 14.13 -13.47 37.31
CA SER A 218 15.11 -14.56 37.14
C SER A 218 16.33 -14.06 36.38
N ARG A 219 17.51 -14.11 37.02
CA ARG A 219 18.82 -13.90 36.37
C ARG A 219 19.12 -15.10 35.45
N PRO A 220 19.68 -14.90 34.24
CA PRO A 220 20.02 -16.00 33.34
C PRO A 220 21.23 -16.80 33.85
N SER A 221 21.19 -18.13 33.68
CA SER A 221 22.28 -19.04 34.08
C SER A 221 23.52 -18.87 33.19
N MET A 222 24.70 -19.22 33.71
CA MET A 222 25.98 -19.16 32.99
C MET A 222 25.97 -19.92 31.66
N GLU A 223 25.23 -21.02 31.58
CA GLU A 223 25.07 -21.82 30.35
C GLU A 223 24.29 -21.06 29.28
N SER A 224 23.29 -20.27 29.69
CA SER A 224 22.55 -19.39 28.78
C SER A 224 23.43 -18.26 28.23
N LEU A 225 24.41 -17.79 29.00
CA LEU A 225 25.35 -16.77 28.53
C LEU A 225 26.36 -17.36 27.53
N GLN A 226 26.86 -18.58 27.77
CA GLN A 226 27.75 -19.25 26.83
C GLN A 226 27.06 -19.53 25.48
N ALA A 227 25.82 -20.03 25.51
CA ALA A 227 25.06 -20.29 24.29
C ALA A 227 24.79 -19.02 23.47
N ILE A 228 24.61 -17.87 24.14
CA ILE A 228 24.46 -16.57 23.46
C ILE A 228 25.79 -16.14 22.82
N MET A 229 26.93 -16.38 23.47
CA MET A 229 28.25 -16.08 22.90
C MET A 229 28.56 -16.94 21.67
N ASP A 230 28.28 -18.24 21.75
CA ASP A 230 28.51 -19.18 20.64
C ASP A 230 27.63 -18.82 19.42
N LEU A 231 26.37 -18.43 19.68
CA LEU A 231 25.46 -17.96 18.63
C LEU A 231 25.95 -16.65 18.01
N ALA A 232 26.40 -15.69 18.82
CA ALA A 232 26.94 -14.42 18.33
C ALA A 232 28.20 -14.63 17.48
N GLN A 233 29.04 -15.61 17.82
CA GLN A 233 30.23 -15.92 17.04
C GLN A 233 29.88 -16.55 15.69
N ALA A 234 28.91 -17.45 15.64
CA ALA A 234 28.43 -18.04 14.39
C ALA A 234 27.83 -16.97 13.44
N ASP A 235 27.06 -16.02 13.98
CA ASP A 235 26.49 -14.91 13.21
C ASP A 235 27.59 -14.00 12.62
N ILE A 236 28.66 -13.73 13.38
CA ILE A 236 29.80 -12.94 12.89
C ILE A 236 30.52 -13.66 11.74
N GLU A 237 30.71 -14.98 11.84
CA GLU A 237 31.34 -15.79 10.78
C GLU A 237 30.46 -15.83 9.52
N TYR A 238 29.14 -15.97 9.67
CA TYR A 238 28.20 -15.94 8.57
C TYR A 238 28.21 -14.58 7.84
N LEU A 239 28.12 -13.48 8.58
CA LEU A 239 28.16 -12.12 8.01
C LEU A 239 29.47 -11.85 7.28
N LYS A 240 30.59 -12.34 7.80
CA LYS A 240 31.90 -12.24 7.14
C LYS A 240 31.92 -13.01 5.82
N GLY A 241 31.31 -14.19 5.77
CA GLY A 241 31.14 -14.96 4.54
C GLY A 241 30.32 -14.22 3.48
N GLN A 242 29.17 -13.65 3.87
CA GLN A 242 28.31 -12.87 2.97
C GLN A 242 29.03 -11.62 2.42
N MET A 243 29.80 -10.94 3.26
CA MET A 243 30.58 -9.76 2.86
C MET A 243 31.67 -10.12 1.83
N ASN A 244 32.32 -11.27 1.97
CA ASN A 244 33.30 -11.75 0.99
C ASN A 244 32.63 -12.04 -0.37
N GLN A 245 31.48 -12.72 -0.37
CA GLN A 245 30.72 -13.00 -1.59
C GLN A 245 30.25 -11.71 -2.29
N PHE A 246 29.81 -10.72 -1.51
CA PHE A 246 29.45 -9.41 -2.05
C PHE A 246 30.67 -8.71 -2.68
N SER A 247 31.83 -8.75 -2.03
CA SER A 247 33.08 -8.19 -2.57
C SER A 247 33.50 -8.86 -3.88
N GLU A 248 33.37 -10.19 -3.97
CA GLU A 248 33.64 -10.94 -5.19
C GLU A 248 32.65 -10.59 -6.31
N GLY A 249 31.35 -10.46 -5.98
CA GLY A 249 30.33 -10.02 -6.91
C GLY A 249 30.63 -8.63 -7.49
N GLN A 250 31.06 -7.68 -6.65
CA GLN A 250 31.50 -6.35 -7.10
C GLN A 250 32.71 -6.42 -8.04
N ALA A 251 33.72 -7.24 -7.72
CA ALA A 251 34.89 -7.41 -8.58
C ALA A 251 34.52 -7.95 -9.97
N ASN A 252 33.61 -8.92 -10.03
CA ASN A 252 33.12 -9.50 -11.29
C ASN A 252 32.36 -8.47 -12.14
N ILE A 253 31.56 -7.61 -11.51
CA ILE A 253 30.82 -6.54 -12.20
C ILE A 253 31.80 -5.50 -12.78
N LEU A 254 32.79 -5.07 -12.00
CA LEU A 254 33.83 -4.14 -12.47
C LEU A 254 34.61 -4.72 -13.66
N GLN A 255 34.95 -6.01 -13.60
CA GLN A 255 35.63 -6.70 -14.70
C GLN A 255 34.73 -6.76 -15.95
N GLY A 256 33.45 -7.15 -15.79
CA GLY A 256 32.50 -7.18 -16.91
C GLY A 256 32.31 -5.80 -17.57
N GLN A 257 32.32 -4.72 -16.79
CA GLN A 257 32.30 -3.36 -17.34
C GLN A 257 33.59 -2.98 -18.09
N ALA A 258 34.75 -3.46 -17.64
CA ALA A 258 36.01 -3.27 -18.36
C ALA A 258 35.99 -4.00 -19.72
N ASP A 259 35.52 -5.25 -19.73
CA ASP A 259 35.45 -6.08 -20.95
C ASP A 259 34.48 -5.47 -21.98
N LEU A 260 33.34 -4.94 -21.54
CA LEU A 260 32.38 -4.24 -22.41
C LEU A 260 32.99 -2.98 -23.04
N ARG A 261 33.70 -2.16 -22.25
CA ARG A 261 34.38 -0.97 -22.78
C ARG A 261 35.46 -1.34 -23.80
N GLN A 262 36.22 -2.40 -23.54
CA GLN A 262 37.21 -2.92 -24.49
C GLN A 262 36.54 -3.42 -25.78
N GLY A 263 35.43 -4.15 -25.67
CA GLY A 263 34.65 -4.61 -26.82
C GLY A 263 34.14 -3.45 -27.67
N GLN A 264 33.63 -2.39 -27.04
CA GLN A 264 33.22 -1.16 -27.73
C GLN A 264 34.37 -0.49 -28.46
N ALA A 265 35.55 -0.37 -27.83
CA ALA A 265 36.74 0.20 -28.46
C ALA A 265 37.18 -0.62 -29.68
N ASN A 266 37.16 -1.95 -29.58
CA ASN A 266 37.49 -2.85 -30.69
C ASN A 266 36.52 -2.67 -31.88
N ILE A 267 35.22 -2.55 -31.62
CA ILE A 267 34.21 -2.31 -32.67
C ILE A 267 34.43 -0.95 -33.36
N ILE A 268 34.70 0.10 -32.58
CA ILE A 268 34.99 1.43 -33.13
C ILE A 268 36.24 1.36 -34.02
N GLN A 269 37.30 0.69 -33.58
CA GLN A 269 38.51 0.50 -34.38
C GLN A 269 38.24 -0.27 -35.68
N MET A 270 37.44 -1.34 -35.63
CA MET A 270 37.03 -2.08 -36.83
C MET A 270 36.28 -1.18 -37.82
N LEU A 271 35.36 -0.35 -37.34
CA LEU A 271 34.61 0.59 -38.19
C LEU A 271 35.53 1.65 -38.81
N GLN A 272 36.47 2.20 -38.06
CA GLN A 272 37.46 3.15 -38.58
C GLN A 272 38.37 2.52 -39.65
N ASN A 273 38.78 1.26 -39.47
CA ASN A 273 39.57 0.53 -40.46
C ASN A 273 38.76 0.19 -41.72
N ALA A 274 37.47 -0.10 -41.59
CA ALA A 274 36.59 -0.42 -42.72
C ALA A 274 36.21 0.82 -43.56
N PHE A 275 36.22 2.02 -42.95
CA PHE A 275 35.87 3.28 -43.60
C PHE A 275 36.94 4.36 -43.33
N PRO A 276 38.09 4.32 -44.03
CA PRO A 276 39.15 5.30 -43.85
C PRO A 276 38.65 6.70 -44.23
N GLN A 277 38.75 7.66 -43.32
CA GLN A 277 38.44 9.05 -43.62
C GLN A 277 39.57 9.62 -44.49
N HIS A 278 39.26 9.97 -45.74
CA HIS A 278 40.21 10.71 -46.58
C HIS A 278 40.32 12.15 -46.09
N PRO A 279 41.54 12.73 -46.03
CA PRO A 279 41.70 14.11 -45.63
C PRO A 279 40.93 15.05 -46.59
N PRO A 280 40.35 16.14 -46.08
CA PRO A 280 39.61 17.07 -46.93
C PRO A 280 40.56 17.70 -47.97
N PRO A 281 40.08 17.91 -49.21
CA PRO A 281 40.91 18.48 -50.26
C PRO A 281 41.33 19.91 -49.89
N SER A 282 42.61 20.22 -50.13
CA SER A 282 43.24 21.53 -49.92
C SER A 282 42.77 22.58 -50.91
#